data_AF-A0A1A7WHF7-F1
#
_entry.id   AF-A0A1A7WHF7-F1
#
_cell.length_a   1.000
_cell.length_b   1.000
_cell.length_c   1.000
_cell.angle_alpha   90.00
_cell.angle_beta   90.00
_cell.angle_gamma   90.00
#
_symmetry.space_group_name_H-M   'P 1'
#
loop_
_entity.id
_entity.type
_entity.pdbx_description
1 polymer ?
#
loop_
_entity_poly.entity_id
_entity_poly.type
_entity_poly.pdbx_seq_one_letter_code
_entity_poly.pdbx_strand_id
1 'polypeptide(L)'
;AALESPEKFSGSCSGLARSKSIPSQTFSSAVVTLWYRPPDVLLGSTDYSTALDMWGAGCIFIEMLQGTPAFAGGTDELEQLQIIWKVLGVPSEDNWPGVSLLPNYRPEQSLHSEPRQFRNVWKR
;
A
#
# COMPACT_ATOMS: atom_id res chain seq x y z
N ALA A 1 -57.82 -19.39 27.32
CA ALA A 1 -58.29 -18.11 26.74
C ALA A 1 -57.76 -17.00 27.64
N ALA A 2 -57.06 -15.97 27.20
CA ALA A 2 -56.97 -15.37 25.88
C ALA A 2 -55.53 -14.91 25.60
N LEU A 3 -55.17 -14.92 24.32
CA LEU A 3 -54.00 -14.24 23.75
C LEU A 3 -54.32 -12.74 23.64
N GLU A 4 -53.41 -11.87 24.07
CA GLU A 4 -53.40 -10.48 23.63
C GLU A 4 -52.00 -10.11 23.14
N SER A 5 -51.96 -9.72 21.87
CA SER A 5 -50.79 -9.34 21.08
C SER A 5 -50.28 -7.95 21.49
N PRO A 6 -48.97 -7.66 21.43
CA PRO A 6 -48.51 -6.28 21.48
C PRO A 6 -48.60 -5.63 20.09
N GLU A 7 -49.26 -4.47 20.09
CA GLU A 7 -49.54 -3.59 18.98
C GLU A 7 -48.28 -2.91 18.41
N LYS A 8 -48.33 -2.65 17.10
CA LYS A 8 -47.38 -1.81 16.36
C LYS A 8 -47.46 -0.37 16.87
N PHE A 9 -46.33 0.21 17.28
CA PHE A 9 -46.17 1.66 17.33
C PHE A 9 -45.31 2.12 16.15
N SER A 10 -46.01 2.71 15.16
CA SER A 10 -45.46 3.29 13.95
C SER A 10 -44.84 4.66 14.26
N GLY A 11 -43.52 4.70 14.44
CA GLY A 11 -42.76 5.94 14.46
C GLY A 11 -42.46 6.44 13.04
N SER A 12 -43.26 7.38 12.55
CA SER A 12 -42.89 8.24 11.42
C SER A 12 -41.81 9.23 11.85
N CYS A 13 -40.65 9.19 11.19
CA CYS A 13 -39.79 10.36 11.10
C CYS A 13 -39.34 10.53 9.65
N SER A 14 -39.98 11.47 8.96
CA SER A 14 -39.50 12.02 7.68
C SER A 14 -38.17 12.72 7.92
N GLY A 15 -37.09 11.97 7.77
CA GLY A 15 -35.71 12.45 7.86
C GLY A 15 -34.93 12.12 6.59
N LEU A 16 -35.47 12.42 5.40
CA LEU A 16 -34.67 12.46 4.17
C LEU A 16 -33.80 13.73 4.15
N ALA A 17 -32.94 13.86 5.15
CA ALA A 17 -31.79 14.75 5.05
C ALA A 17 -30.86 14.15 4.00
N ARG A 18 -30.72 14.82 2.86
CA ARG A 18 -29.62 14.56 1.92
C ARG A 18 -28.32 14.86 2.66
N SER A 19 -27.74 13.87 3.33
CA SER A 19 -26.31 13.84 3.57
C SER A 19 -25.69 13.40 2.26
N LYS A 20 -25.34 14.40 1.46
CA LYS A 20 -24.31 14.28 0.43
C LYS A 20 -23.11 13.67 1.16
N SER A 21 -22.89 12.36 1.02
CA SER A 21 -21.67 11.73 1.46
C SER A 21 -20.57 12.41 0.65
N ILE A 22 -19.98 13.42 1.26
CA ILE A 22 -18.71 13.98 0.88
C ILE A 22 -17.84 12.74 0.61
N PRO A 23 -17.25 12.56 -0.59
CA PRO A 23 -16.27 11.52 -0.75
C PRO A 23 -15.14 11.88 0.21
N SER A 24 -15.16 11.28 1.40
CA SER A 24 -14.11 11.40 2.37
C SER A 24 -12.92 10.75 1.68
N GLN A 25 -12.05 11.60 1.16
CA GLN A 25 -10.70 11.25 0.74
C GLN A 25 -10.09 10.45 1.90
N THR A 26 -10.20 9.13 1.85
CA THR A 26 -9.72 8.21 2.90
C THR A 26 -8.24 7.89 2.62
N PHE A 27 -7.54 8.82 1.99
CA PHE A 27 -6.24 8.64 1.31
C PHE A 27 -5.04 8.99 2.18
N SER A 28 -5.08 8.79 3.50
CA SER A 28 -3.89 9.11 4.32
C SER A 28 -3.33 7.92 5.09
N SER A 29 -4.11 7.20 5.89
CA SER A 29 -3.51 6.18 6.76
C SER A 29 -3.04 4.93 6.00
N ALA A 30 -3.83 4.46 5.02
CA ALA A 30 -3.44 3.32 4.19
C ALA A 30 -2.24 3.63 3.30
N VAL A 31 -2.15 4.86 2.80
CA VAL A 31 -1.06 5.31 1.91
C VAL A 31 0.25 5.51 2.70
N VAL A 32 0.21 6.13 3.88
CA VAL A 32 1.40 6.32 4.73
C VAL A 32 1.97 4.98 5.20
N THR A 33 1.11 4.02 5.53
CA THR A 33 1.56 2.67 5.90
C THR A 33 2.15 1.89 4.72
N LEU A 34 1.82 2.26 3.47
CA LEU A 34 2.34 1.62 2.27
C LEU A 34 3.82 1.93 2.02
N TRP A 35 4.27 3.14 2.37
CA TRP A 35 5.64 3.59 2.08
C TRP A 35 6.74 2.77 2.76
N TYR A 36 6.39 2.15 3.88
CA TYR A 36 7.28 1.31 4.68
C TYR A 36 7.05 -0.18 4.45
N ARG A 37 6.13 -0.57 3.55
CA ARG A 37 5.91 -1.99 3.25
C ARG A 37 7.04 -2.55 2.39
N PRO A 38 7.55 -3.75 2.73
CA PRO A 38 8.56 -4.42 1.94
C PRO A 38 8.02 -5.01 0.64
N PRO A 39 8.89 -5.19 -0.36
CA PRO A 39 8.55 -5.74 -1.66
C PRO A 39 7.88 -7.11 -1.58
N ASP A 40 8.32 -8.00 -0.69
CA ASP A 40 7.76 -9.35 -0.49
C ASP A 40 6.27 -9.31 -0.14
N VAL A 41 5.91 -8.41 0.78
CA VAL A 41 4.54 -8.25 1.26
C VAL A 41 3.66 -7.63 0.17
N LEU A 42 4.19 -6.65 -0.56
CA LEU A 42 3.50 -6.06 -1.71
C LEU A 42 3.29 -7.10 -2.84
N LEU A 43 4.21 -8.05 -2.98
CA LEU A 43 4.10 -9.17 -3.92
C LEU A 43 3.13 -10.26 -3.45
N GLY A 44 2.60 -10.15 -2.22
CA GLY A 44 1.62 -11.08 -1.65
C GLY A 44 2.23 -12.22 -0.85
N SER A 45 3.50 -12.12 -0.44
CA SER A 45 4.06 -13.05 0.54
C SER A 45 3.35 -12.90 1.88
N THR A 46 3.06 -14.03 2.52
CA THR A 46 2.47 -14.09 3.87
C THR A 46 3.50 -14.47 4.93
N ASP A 47 4.75 -14.72 4.51
CA ASP A 47 5.83 -15.10 5.40
C ASP A 47 6.41 -13.87 6.08
N TYR A 48 6.02 -13.67 7.33
CA TYR A 48 6.60 -12.63 8.18
C TYR A 48 8.01 -13.09 8.61
N SER A 49 9.04 -12.39 8.12
CA SER A 49 10.44 -12.71 8.39
C SER A 49 11.19 -11.50 8.96
N THR A 50 12.36 -11.72 9.55
CA THR A 50 13.28 -10.67 10.01
C THR A 50 13.66 -9.68 8.89
N ALA A 51 13.49 -10.07 7.63
CA ALA A 51 13.66 -9.18 6.48
C ALA A 51 12.73 -7.95 6.53
N LEU A 52 11.55 -8.06 7.14
CA LEU A 52 10.60 -6.95 7.31
C LEU A 52 11.20 -5.82 8.16
N ASP A 53 11.82 -6.18 9.28
CA ASP A 53 12.44 -5.21 10.20
C ASP A 53 13.63 -4.53 9.54
N MET A 54 14.43 -5.29 8.79
CA MET A 54 15.58 -4.76 8.04
C MET A 54 15.14 -3.81 6.93
N TRP A 55 14.01 -4.09 6.26
CA TRP A 55 13.42 -3.17 5.28
C TRP A 55 12.99 -1.86 5.93
N GLY A 56 12.21 -1.94 7.02
CA GLY A 56 11.76 -0.76 7.75
C GLY A 56 12.92 0.09 8.27
N ALA A 57 13.95 -0.54 8.83
CA ALA A 57 15.17 0.13 9.27
C ALA A 57 15.91 0.83 8.10
N GLY A 58 15.97 0.19 6.94
CA GLY A 58 16.53 0.78 5.72
C GLY A 58 15.77 2.02 5.23
N CYS A 59 14.43 1.97 5.24
CA CYS A 59 13.58 3.11 4.90
C CYS A 59 13.83 4.30 5.85
N ILE A 60 13.86 4.05 7.17
CA ILE A 60 14.13 5.09 8.18
C ILE A 60 15.55 5.67 7.98
N PHE A 61 16.54 4.81 7.70
CA PHE A 61 17.91 5.27 7.47
C PHE A 61 18.01 6.22 6.27
N ILE A 62 17.37 5.87 5.14
CA ILE A 62 17.33 6.73 3.94
C ILE A 62 16.60 8.04 4.24
N GLU A 63 15.48 7.96 4.97
CA GLU A 63 14.71 9.13 5.37
C GLU A 63 15.51 10.07 6.26
N MET A 64 16.30 9.56 7.21
CA MET A 64 17.17 10.40 8.04
C MET A 64 18.24 11.13 7.21
N LEU A 65 18.73 10.55 6.12
CA LEU A 65 19.73 11.19 5.26
C LEU A 65 19.14 12.33 4.42
N GLN A 66 17.86 12.24 4.07
CA GLN A 66 17.20 13.10 3.09
C GLN A 66 16.17 14.06 3.68
N GLY A 67 15.61 13.72 4.85
CA GLY A 67 14.50 14.42 5.49
C GLY A 67 13.14 14.13 4.86
N THR A 68 13.06 13.19 3.92
CA THR A 68 11.84 12.80 3.22
C THR A 68 11.72 11.28 3.13
N PRO A 69 10.50 10.71 3.10
CA PRO A 69 10.31 9.26 3.06
C PRO A 69 10.99 8.63 1.86
N ALA A 70 11.65 7.48 2.08
CA ALA A 70 12.48 6.80 1.08
C ALA A 70 11.71 6.44 -0.20
N PHE A 71 10.47 5.97 -0.05
CA PHE A 71 9.60 5.52 -1.14
C PHE A 71 8.24 6.21 -1.07
N ALA A 72 8.22 7.54 -1.18
CA ALA A 72 6.99 8.33 -1.21
C ALA A 72 6.29 8.27 -2.58
N GLY A 73 4.96 8.28 -2.57
CA GLY A 73 4.14 8.56 -3.76
C GLY A 73 3.39 7.37 -4.37
N GLY A 74 3.44 6.18 -3.77
CA GLY A 74 2.57 5.07 -4.19
C GLY A 74 1.16 5.27 -3.67
N THR A 75 0.17 5.23 -4.55
CA THR A 75 -1.25 5.27 -4.19
C THR A 75 -1.79 3.87 -3.89
N ASP A 76 -1.25 2.88 -4.61
CA ASP A 76 -1.62 1.46 -4.53
C ASP A 76 -0.37 0.57 -4.39
N GLU A 77 -0.55 -0.68 -3.96
CA GLU A 77 0.54 -1.65 -3.74
C GLU A 77 1.41 -1.85 -4.99
N LEU A 78 0.78 -1.89 -6.16
CA LEU A 78 1.49 -2.01 -7.43
C LEU A 78 2.31 -0.74 -7.74
N GLU A 79 1.78 0.45 -7.51
CA GLU A 79 2.52 1.70 -7.74
C GLU A 79 3.70 1.83 -6.78
N GLN A 80 3.51 1.42 -5.52
CA GLN A 80 4.58 1.40 -4.53
C GLN A 80 5.70 0.45 -4.95
N LEU A 81 5.32 -0.72 -5.47
CA LEU A 81 6.24 -1.68 -6.07
C LEU A 81 7.07 -1.00 -7.19
N GLN A 82 6.42 -0.30 -8.11
CA GLN A 82 7.11 0.40 -9.20
C GLN A 82 8.11 1.45 -8.69
N ILE A 83 7.79 2.15 -7.61
CA ILE A 83 8.69 3.14 -6.99
C ILE A 83 9.93 2.45 -6.43
N ILE A 84 9.76 1.33 -5.74
CA ILE A 84 10.89 0.55 -5.22
C ILE A 84 11.75 0.04 -6.40
N TRP A 85 11.13 -0.38 -7.51
CA TRP A 85 11.84 -1.03 -8.63
C TRP A 85 12.66 0.00 -9.39
N LYS A 86 12.18 1.25 -9.45
CA LYS A 86 12.94 2.39 -9.99
C LYS A 86 14.23 2.67 -9.21
N VAL A 87 14.28 2.31 -7.93
CA VAL A 87 15.42 2.55 -7.04
C VAL A 87 16.36 1.35 -6.99
N LEU A 88 15.81 0.16 -6.70
CA LEU A 88 16.59 -1.06 -6.46
C LEU A 88 16.80 -1.90 -7.73
N GLY A 89 16.02 -1.63 -8.78
CA GLY A 89 15.94 -2.47 -9.97
C GLY A 89 14.79 -3.48 -9.89
N VAL A 90 14.43 -4.06 -11.04
CA VAL A 90 13.42 -5.11 -11.13
C VAL A 90 14.06 -6.43 -10.69
N PRO A 91 13.53 -7.12 -9.66
CA PRO A 91 14.04 -8.41 -9.25
C PRO A 91 13.82 -9.43 -10.37
N SER A 92 14.75 -10.36 -10.51
CA SER A 92 14.73 -11.46 -11.48
C SER A 92 15.13 -12.75 -10.75
N GLU A 93 14.83 -13.93 -11.32
CA GLU A 93 15.10 -15.22 -10.68
C GLU A 93 16.57 -15.42 -10.27
N ASP A 94 17.52 -14.75 -10.95
CA ASP A 94 18.94 -14.77 -10.58
C ASP A 94 19.23 -14.00 -9.29
N ASN A 95 18.54 -12.87 -9.07
CA ASN A 95 18.74 -11.99 -7.92
C ASN A 95 17.85 -12.39 -6.73
N TRP A 96 16.69 -12.95 -7.02
CA TRP A 96 15.72 -13.40 -6.03
C TRP A 96 15.03 -14.68 -6.55
N PRO A 97 15.55 -15.85 -6.17
CA PRO A 97 14.98 -17.12 -6.62
C PRO A 97 13.59 -17.33 -6.02
N GLY A 98 12.62 -17.67 -6.87
CA GLY A 98 11.23 -17.88 -6.48
C GLY A 98 10.36 -16.63 -6.48
N VAL A 99 10.87 -15.47 -6.93
CA VAL A 99 10.07 -14.25 -7.07
C VAL A 99 8.92 -14.44 -8.08
N SER A 100 9.12 -15.29 -9.10
CA SER A 100 8.10 -15.63 -10.10
C SER A 100 6.92 -16.42 -9.56
N LEU A 101 7.05 -17.01 -8.36
CA LEU A 101 6.00 -17.78 -7.71
C LEU A 101 5.03 -16.90 -6.92
N LEU A 102 5.38 -15.62 -6.70
CA LEU A 102 4.56 -14.70 -5.93
C LEU A 102 3.34 -14.23 -6.74
N PRO A 103 2.15 -14.16 -6.13
CA PRO A 103 0.89 -13.94 -6.85
C PRO A 103 0.82 -12.59 -7.57
N ASN A 104 1.51 -11.57 -7.06
CA ASN A 104 1.50 -10.23 -7.65
C ASN A 104 2.77 -9.89 -8.45
N TYR A 105 3.62 -10.86 -8.76
CA TYR A 105 4.84 -10.61 -9.53
C TYR A 105 4.53 -10.40 -11.02
N ARG A 106 4.71 -9.17 -11.50
CA ARG A 106 4.48 -8.76 -12.90
C ARG A 106 5.65 -7.92 -13.44
N PRO A 107 6.74 -8.56 -13.92
CA PRO A 107 7.94 -7.84 -14.34
C PRO A 107 7.73 -6.99 -15.61
N GLU A 108 6.82 -7.38 -16.49
CA GLU A 108 6.52 -6.66 -17.73
C GLU A 108 5.98 -5.24 -17.49
N GLN A 109 5.25 -5.04 -16.39
CA GLN A 109 4.69 -3.73 -16.03
C GLN A 109 5.78 -2.74 -15.59
N SER A 110 6.94 -3.22 -15.14
CA SER A 110 8.07 -2.39 -14.71
C SER A 110 9.02 -1.98 -15.82
N LEU A 111 8.92 -2.57 -17.02
CA LEU A 111 9.76 -2.24 -18.16
C LEU A 111 9.48 -0.83 -18.75
N HIS A 112 8.35 -0.22 -18.39
CA HIS A 112 8.01 1.15 -18.80
C HIS A 112 8.66 2.24 -17.93
N SER A 113 9.36 1.85 -16.86
CA SER A 113 10.05 2.77 -15.97
C SER A 113 11.56 2.63 -16.12
N GLU A 114 12.16 3.56 -16.87
CA GLU A 114 13.61 3.68 -16.95
C GLU A 114 14.23 3.73 -15.54
N PRO A 115 15.21 2.86 -15.23
CA PRO A 115 15.86 2.85 -13.92
C PRO A 115 16.56 4.19 -13.71
N ARG A 116 16.07 4.97 -12.74
CA ARG A 116 16.72 6.22 -12.39
C ARG A 116 18.01 5.84 -11.66
N GLN A 117 19.16 6.28 -12.18
CA GLN A 117 20.43 6.05 -11.48
C GLN A 117 20.30 6.44 -10.01
N PHE A 118 20.79 5.59 -9.10
CA PHE A 118 20.72 5.79 -7.65
C PHE A 118 21.12 7.21 -7.20
N ARG A 119 22.16 7.80 -7.82
CA ARG A 119 22.62 9.18 -7.56
C ARG A 119 21.64 10.28 -8.00
N ASN A 120 20.76 9.99 -8.94
CA ASN A 120 19.80 10.95 -9.51
C ASN A 120 18.42 10.85 -8.85
N VAL A 121 18.14 9.80 -8.08
CA VAL A 121 16.87 9.67 -7.33
C VAL A 121 16.80 10.71 -6.22
N TRP A 122 17.91 10.94 -5.53
CA TRP A 122 17.99 11.84 -4.38
C TRP A 122 19.06 12.90 -4.60
N LYS A 123 18.71 13.91 -5.39
CA LYS A 123 19.51 15.13 -5.53
C LYS A 123 19.09 16.11 -4.43
N ARG A 124 20.06 16.56 -3.63
CA ARG A 124 19.93 17.76 -2.79
C ARG A 124 20.04 19.01 -3.64
#